data_AF-A0A8T4KNR0-F1
#
_entry.id   AF-A0A8T4KNR0-F1
#
_cell.length_a   1.000
_cell.length_b   1.000
_cell.length_c   1.000
_cell.angle_alpha   90.00
_cell.angle_beta   90.00
_cell.angle_gamma   90.00
#
_symmetry.space_group_name_H-M   'P 1'
#
loop_
_entity.id
_entity.type
_entity.pdbx_description
1 polymer ?
#
loop_
_entity_poly.entity_id
_entity_poly.type
_entity_poly.pdbx_seq_one_letter_code
_entity_poly.pdbx_strand_id
1 'polypeptide(L)'
;MNMKLVSIAVMAMLVGVIAVMGYQLYGTPKITGYATAADSGPYQGYSSYEEMMQAHHGGEVQQDSGCGMDSGPSASKFATGEVTDYGISLDNKGYQDLLGYADLRLDGVQSEKIIGFDIEIPCCGFQKIQANGNCECGHHVALVGLAKLLASKGYDKDEIQKEIDVWKNIFYPNGVDSGAGACG
;
A
#
# COMPACT_ATOMS: atom_id res chain seq x y z
N MET A 1 3.27 29.58 57.94
CA MET A 1 3.15 28.75 56.72
C MET A 1 4.06 29.37 55.66
N ASN A 2 4.96 28.59 55.06
CA ASN A 2 6.03 29.13 54.23
C ASN A 2 5.46 29.55 52.86
N MET A 3 5.40 30.84 52.55
CA MET A 3 4.76 31.38 51.33
C MET A 3 5.30 30.75 50.03
N LYS A 4 6.56 30.29 50.03
CA LYS A 4 7.18 29.60 48.89
C LYS A 4 6.54 28.24 48.61
N LEU A 5 6.17 27.48 49.65
CA LEU A 5 5.49 26.18 49.49
C LEU A 5 4.06 26.35 48.99
N VAL A 6 3.37 27.42 49.40
CA VAL A 6 2.02 27.73 48.92
C VAL A 6 2.03 28.09 47.43
N SER A 7 3.01 28.88 46.98
CA SER A 7 3.10 29.30 45.58
C SER A 7 3.39 28.14 44.63
N ILE A 8 4.22 27.18 45.03
CA ILE A 8 4.51 25.97 44.22
C ILE A 8 3.28 25.06 44.12
N ALA A 9 2.55 24.87 45.22
CA ALA A 9 1.33 24.06 45.23
C ALA A 9 0.24 24.65 44.32
N VAL A 10 0.09 25.98 44.31
CA VAL A 10 -0.88 26.68 43.44
C VAL A 10 -0.50 26.56 41.96
N MET A 11 0.77 26.67 41.60
CA MET A 11 1.20 26.49 40.20
C MET A 11 1.00 25.05 39.70
N ALA A 12 1.31 24.04 40.51
CA ALA A 12 1.11 22.63 40.13
C ALA A 12 -0.37 22.30 39.91
N MET A 13 -1.26 22.88 40.72
CA MET A 13 -2.71 22.71 40.56
C MET A 13 -3.23 23.37 39.28
N LEU A 14 -2.69 24.54 38.90
CA LEU A 14 -3.05 25.25 37.67
C LEU A 14 -2.69 24.47 36.39
N VAL A 15 -1.51 23.83 36.35
CA VAL A 15 -1.10 22.98 35.22
C VAL A 15 -2.01 21.74 35.10
N GLY A 16 -2.40 21.14 36.24
CA GLY A 16 -3.34 20.02 36.26
C GLY A 16 -4.73 20.37 35.71
N VAL A 17 -5.26 21.55 36.05
CA VAL A 17 -6.57 22.01 35.55
C VAL A 17 -6.55 22.24 34.04
N ILE A 18 -5.47 22.81 33.50
CA ILE A 18 -5.33 23.04 32.05
C ILE A 18 -5.28 21.70 31.29
N ALA A 19 -4.59 20.69 31.81
CA ALA A 19 -4.53 19.36 31.19
C ALA A 19 -5.91 18.66 31.16
N VAL A 20 -6.68 18.76 32.25
CA VAL A 20 -8.03 18.17 32.33
C VAL A 20 -9.04 18.90 31.43
N MET A 21 -8.96 20.24 31.34
CA MET A 21 -9.82 21.01 30.44
C MET A 21 -9.46 20.77 28.96
N GLY A 22 -8.19 20.58 28.62
CA GLY A 22 -7.77 20.15 27.28
C GLY A 22 -8.37 18.79 26.90
N TYR A 23 -8.37 17.82 27.81
CA TYR A 23 -8.95 16.48 27.55
C TYR A 23 -10.47 16.50 27.34
N GLN A 24 -11.18 17.42 28.00
CA GLN A 24 -12.64 17.57 27.85
C GLN A 24 -13.03 18.35 26.59
N LEU A 25 -12.25 19.36 26.19
CA LEU A 25 -12.52 20.20 25.01
C LEU A 25 -12.05 19.56 23.70
N TYR A 26 -10.95 18.81 23.72
CA TYR A 26 -10.46 18.01 22.59
C TYR A 26 -10.85 16.54 22.76
N GLY A 27 -12.12 16.33 23.11
CA GLY A 27 -12.69 15.02 23.40
C GLY A 27 -12.21 13.95 22.42
N THR A 28 -12.00 12.75 22.95
CA THR A 28 -11.72 11.55 22.14
C THR A 28 -12.62 11.56 20.91
N PRO A 29 -12.08 11.40 19.68
CA PRO A 29 -12.91 11.35 18.49
C PRO A 29 -14.02 10.34 18.75
N LYS A 30 -15.26 10.79 18.68
CA LYS A 30 -16.41 9.89 18.73
C LYS A 30 -16.30 9.04 17.48
N ILE A 31 -15.71 7.86 17.62
CA ILE A 31 -15.80 6.79 16.64
C ILE A 31 -17.25 6.32 16.69
N THR A 32 -18.10 7.03 15.95
CA THR A 32 -19.45 6.58 15.62
C THR A 32 -19.32 5.51 14.58
N GLY A 33 -19.58 4.26 14.97
CA GLY A 33 -19.70 3.15 14.03
C GLY A 33 -19.03 1.88 14.52
N TYR A 34 -19.55 1.28 15.60
CA TYR A 34 -19.51 -0.18 15.66
C TYR A 34 -20.50 -0.70 14.60
N ALA A 35 -20.04 -0.75 13.34
CA ALA A 35 -20.49 -1.81 12.48
C ALA A 35 -19.78 -3.06 13.00
N THR A 36 -20.55 -3.98 13.57
CA THR A 36 -20.17 -5.39 13.61
C THR A 36 -20.08 -5.83 12.14
N ALA A 37 -18.96 -5.51 11.49
CA ALA A 37 -18.54 -6.24 10.31
C ALA A 37 -18.27 -7.65 10.84
N ALA A 38 -19.18 -8.55 10.49
CA ALA A 38 -18.93 -9.96 10.60
C ALA A 38 -17.53 -10.22 10.02
N ASP A 39 -16.74 -10.90 10.83
CA ASP A 39 -15.43 -11.47 10.56
C ASP A 39 -15.33 -11.90 9.09
N SER A 40 -14.91 -10.98 8.24
CA SER A 40 -14.55 -11.23 6.85
C SER A 40 -13.07 -10.91 6.85
N GLY A 41 -12.27 -11.94 6.64
CA GLY A 41 -10.83 -11.80 6.53
C GLY A 41 -10.45 -10.81 5.42
N PRO A 42 -9.16 -10.75 5.02
CA PRO A 42 -8.69 -9.81 4.00
C PRO A 42 -9.40 -9.93 2.63
N TYR A 43 -10.27 -10.93 2.46
CA TYR A 43 -11.08 -11.18 1.27
C TYR A 43 -12.57 -10.94 1.59
N GLN A 44 -12.99 -9.67 1.55
CA GLN A 44 -14.38 -9.30 1.84
C GLN A 44 -15.35 -10.06 0.91
N GLY A 45 -16.12 -10.99 1.47
CA GLY A 45 -17.17 -11.72 0.75
C GLY A 45 -16.74 -13.02 0.04
N TYR A 46 -15.48 -13.45 0.19
CA TYR A 46 -14.96 -14.69 -0.40
C TYR A 46 -14.43 -15.62 0.69
N SER A 47 -14.63 -16.94 0.53
CA SER A 47 -14.17 -17.96 1.48
C SER A 47 -12.67 -18.23 1.38
N SER A 48 -12.02 -17.80 0.29
CA SER A 48 -10.57 -17.90 0.11
C SER A 48 -10.05 -16.86 -0.89
N TYR A 49 -8.73 -16.65 -0.88
CA TYR A 49 -8.03 -15.87 -1.91
C TYR A 49 -8.24 -16.46 -3.31
N GLU A 50 -8.12 -17.79 -3.47
CA GLU A 50 -8.43 -18.47 -4.73
C GLU A 50 -9.86 -18.19 -5.21
N GLU A 51 -10.86 -18.19 -4.32
CA GLU A 51 -12.25 -17.91 -4.71
C GLU A 51 -12.44 -16.45 -5.15
N MET A 52 -11.80 -15.49 -4.46
CA MET A 52 -11.79 -14.10 -4.87
C MET A 52 -11.16 -13.96 -6.27
N MET A 53 -10.01 -14.59 -6.49
CA MET A 53 -9.34 -14.56 -7.79
C MET A 53 -10.19 -15.26 -8.86
N GLN A 54 -10.84 -16.38 -8.55
CA GLN A 54 -11.70 -17.08 -9.50
C GLN A 54 -12.99 -16.30 -9.83
N ALA A 55 -13.53 -15.55 -8.88
CA ALA A 55 -14.67 -14.67 -9.08
C ALA A 55 -14.32 -13.41 -9.90
N HIS A 56 -13.08 -12.91 -9.76
CA HIS A 56 -12.61 -11.73 -10.48
C HIS A 56 -11.94 -12.02 -11.84
N HIS A 57 -11.42 -13.24 -12.04
CA HIS A 57 -10.66 -13.67 -13.24
C HIS A 57 -11.30 -14.83 -14.00
N GLY A 58 -12.60 -15.07 -13.81
CA GLY A 58 -13.42 -15.95 -14.65
C GLY A 58 -13.03 -17.44 -14.64
N GLY A 59 -13.85 -18.28 -14.01
CA GLY A 59 -13.93 -19.70 -14.37
C GLY A 59 -14.33 -19.88 -15.85
N GLU A 60 -13.64 -20.78 -16.55
CA GLU A 60 -13.84 -21.21 -17.93
C GLU A 60 -14.20 -20.11 -18.96
N VAL A 61 -13.13 -19.58 -19.57
CA VAL A 61 -13.01 -18.87 -20.85
C VAL A 61 -14.29 -18.87 -21.71
N GLN A 62 -15.07 -17.79 -21.61
CA GLN A 62 -15.79 -17.24 -22.76
C GLN A 62 -15.12 -15.93 -23.16
N GLN A 63 -14.34 -15.98 -24.24
CA GLN A 63 -13.86 -14.83 -24.99
C GLN A 63 -15.06 -14.07 -25.56
N ASP A 64 -15.45 -12.96 -24.94
CA ASP A 64 -15.66 -11.68 -25.61
C ASP A 64 -16.18 -10.65 -24.59
N SER A 65 -15.68 -9.41 -24.70
CA SER A 65 -16.18 -8.21 -24.01
C SER A 65 -15.76 -7.99 -22.53
N GLY A 66 -14.77 -7.12 -22.35
CA GLY A 66 -14.85 -6.08 -21.30
C GLY A 66 -14.02 -6.36 -20.04
N CYS A 67 -12.88 -5.64 -19.94
CA CYS A 67 -12.12 -5.35 -18.71
C CYS A 67 -11.78 -6.55 -17.80
N GLY A 68 -11.83 -7.79 -18.31
CA GLY A 68 -11.36 -8.96 -17.59
C GLY A 68 -9.86 -8.85 -17.41
N MET A 69 -9.39 -8.99 -16.17
CA MET A 69 -7.99 -9.21 -15.83
C MET A 69 -7.51 -10.60 -16.29
N ASP A 70 -7.97 -11.03 -17.47
CA ASP A 70 -7.72 -12.33 -18.04
C ASP A 70 -6.66 -12.13 -19.11
N SER A 71 -5.45 -12.58 -18.78
CA SER A 71 -4.36 -12.82 -19.75
C SER A 71 -3.63 -11.59 -20.31
N GLY A 72 -3.71 -10.42 -19.66
CA GLY A 72 -2.57 -9.49 -19.75
C GLY A 72 -1.41 -10.13 -18.98
N PRO A 73 -0.18 -10.23 -19.52
CA PRO A 73 0.91 -10.89 -18.81
C PRO A 73 1.27 -10.07 -17.57
N SER A 74 0.58 -10.34 -16.45
CA SER A 74 1.02 -10.03 -15.10
C SER A 74 2.32 -10.82 -14.90
N ALA A 75 3.44 -10.18 -15.26
CA ALA A 75 4.80 -10.72 -15.34
C ALA A 75 5.05 -11.92 -16.30
N SER A 76 4.04 -12.61 -16.85
CA SER A 76 4.21 -14.02 -17.28
C SER A 76 5.19 -14.32 -18.43
N LYS A 77 5.39 -13.41 -19.40
CA LYS A 77 6.33 -13.67 -20.52
C LYS A 77 7.78 -13.32 -20.18
N PHE A 78 7.98 -12.47 -19.19
CA PHE A 78 9.30 -11.93 -18.81
C PHE A 78 9.70 -12.30 -17.38
N ALA A 79 8.82 -13.03 -16.67
CA ALA A 79 9.09 -13.68 -15.41
C ALA A 79 10.23 -14.67 -15.57
N THR A 80 11.32 -14.43 -14.86
CA THR A 80 12.49 -15.32 -14.84
C THR A 80 12.41 -16.34 -13.71
N GLY A 81 11.58 -16.09 -12.69
CA GLY A 81 11.58 -16.85 -11.43
C GLY A 81 12.84 -16.61 -10.59
N GLU A 82 13.73 -15.71 -11.02
CA GLU A 82 14.91 -15.30 -10.27
C GLU A 82 14.48 -14.58 -8.99
N VAL A 83 15.15 -14.89 -7.88
CA VAL A 83 14.90 -14.21 -6.61
C VAL A 83 15.84 -13.01 -6.53
N THR A 84 15.29 -11.81 -6.37
CA THR A 84 16.10 -10.61 -6.22
C THR A 84 16.84 -10.59 -4.89
N ASP A 85 17.84 -9.71 -4.75
CA ASP A 85 18.60 -9.54 -3.50
C ASP A 85 17.69 -9.21 -2.29
N TYR A 86 16.46 -8.78 -2.56
CA TYR A 86 15.46 -8.44 -1.54
C TYR A 86 14.52 -9.60 -1.15
N GLY A 87 14.71 -10.77 -1.77
CA GLY A 87 13.98 -12.00 -1.46
C GLY A 87 12.63 -12.13 -2.16
N ILE A 88 12.42 -11.43 -3.29
CA ILE A 88 11.17 -11.47 -4.06
C ILE A 88 11.46 -12.17 -5.39
N SER A 89 10.63 -13.13 -5.78
CA SER A 89 10.78 -13.80 -7.07
C SER A 89 10.24 -12.92 -8.21
N LEU A 90 10.98 -12.81 -9.30
CA LEU A 90 10.56 -12.11 -10.52
C LEU A 90 9.61 -13.01 -11.33
N ASP A 91 8.46 -13.32 -10.75
CA ASP A 91 7.41 -14.13 -11.34
C ASP A 91 6.03 -13.77 -10.78
N ASN A 92 5.01 -14.54 -11.15
CA ASN A 92 3.65 -14.32 -10.64
C ASN A 92 3.58 -14.49 -9.12
N LYS A 93 4.38 -15.37 -8.51
CA LYS A 93 4.37 -15.54 -7.06
C LYS A 93 4.85 -14.26 -6.37
N GLY A 94 5.97 -13.70 -6.82
CA GLY A 94 6.47 -12.44 -6.26
C GLY A 94 5.52 -11.28 -6.52
N TYR A 95 4.88 -11.23 -7.70
CA TYR A 95 3.81 -10.26 -7.95
C TYR A 95 2.67 -10.37 -6.92
N GLN A 96 2.21 -11.57 -6.59
CA GLN A 96 1.19 -11.76 -5.56
C GLN A 96 1.69 -11.40 -4.15
N ASP A 97 2.94 -11.73 -3.83
CA ASP A 97 3.56 -11.32 -2.56
C ASP A 97 3.57 -9.78 -2.46
N LEU A 98 3.92 -9.08 -3.55
CA LEU A 98 3.92 -7.61 -3.63
C LEU A 98 2.54 -7.00 -3.41
N LEU A 99 1.48 -7.59 -3.97
CA LEU A 99 0.11 -7.17 -3.70
C LEU A 99 -0.21 -7.29 -2.20
N GLY A 100 0.20 -8.38 -1.55
CA GLY A 100 0.03 -8.55 -0.10
C GLY A 100 0.79 -7.51 0.73
N TYR A 101 1.97 -7.07 0.29
CA TYR A 101 2.73 -6.02 0.97
C TYR A 101 2.14 -4.62 0.83
N ALA A 102 1.18 -4.40 -0.07
CA ALA A 102 0.50 -3.12 -0.17
C ALA A 102 -0.27 -2.76 1.11
N ASP A 103 -0.70 -3.75 1.89
CA ASP A 103 -1.38 -3.57 3.19
C ASP A 103 -0.41 -3.40 4.37
N LEU A 104 0.90 -3.51 4.12
CA LEU A 104 1.91 -3.31 5.14
C LEU A 104 1.78 -1.90 5.75
N ARG A 105 1.67 -1.86 7.09
CA ARG A 105 1.63 -0.63 7.86
C ARG A 105 3.04 -0.12 8.11
N LEU A 106 3.31 1.08 7.63
CA LEU A 106 4.54 1.80 7.85
C LEU A 106 4.39 2.80 9.01
N ASP A 107 5.48 3.12 9.68
CA ASP A 107 5.52 4.30 10.55
C ASP A 107 5.51 5.61 9.73
N GLY A 108 5.47 6.76 10.41
CA GLY A 108 5.42 8.07 9.74
C GLY A 108 6.64 8.35 8.87
N VAL A 109 7.84 8.02 9.35
CA VAL A 109 9.11 8.27 8.63
C VAL A 109 9.17 7.39 7.38
N GLN A 110 8.79 6.12 7.51
CA GLN A 110 8.72 5.16 6.41
C GLN A 110 7.64 5.56 5.38
N SER A 111 6.47 6.01 5.84
CA SER A 111 5.38 6.45 4.96
C SER A 111 5.77 7.66 4.12
N GLU A 112 6.44 8.64 4.73
CA GLU A 112 6.96 9.82 4.00
C GLU A 112 8.08 9.42 3.01
N LYS A 113 8.86 8.39 3.34
CA LYS A 113 9.95 7.92 2.48
C LYS A 113 9.45 7.40 1.14
N ILE A 114 8.31 6.72 1.10
CA ILE A 114 7.81 6.08 -0.12
C ILE A 114 7.13 7.04 -1.11
N ILE A 115 6.80 8.26 -0.67
CA ILE A 115 6.17 9.25 -1.54
C ILE A 115 7.18 9.77 -2.56
N GLY A 116 6.74 9.85 -3.81
CA GLY A 116 7.48 10.45 -4.91
C GLY A 116 8.33 9.49 -5.73
N PHE A 117 8.36 8.19 -5.40
CA PHE A 117 8.99 7.18 -6.27
C PHE A 117 8.34 7.17 -7.64
N ASP A 118 9.17 7.07 -8.68
CA ASP A 118 8.71 6.96 -10.06
C ASP A 118 8.20 5.55 -10.33
N ILE A 119 6.89 5.45 -10.48
CA ILE A 119 6.16 4.23 -10.78
C ILE A 119 5.41 4.34 -12.11
N GLU A 120 5.90 5.21 -13.02
CA GLU A 120 5.24 5.48 -14.29
C GLU A 120 5.01 4.19 -15.08
N ILE A 121 3.74 3.84 -15.26
CA ILE A 121 3.29 2.69 -16.02
C ILE A 121 2.16 3.12 -16.98
N PRO A 122 2.12 2.57 -18.21
CA PRO A 122 1.22 3.06 -19.25
C PRO A 122 -0.26 2.77 -18.98
N CYS A 123 -0.59 1.83 -18.08
CA CYS A 123 -1.98 1.41 -17.85
C CYS A 123 -2.84 2.43 -17.08
N CYS A 124 -2.25 3.29 -16.25
CA CYS A 124 -3.01 4.20 -15.40
C CYS A 124 -2.53 5.66 -15.44
N GLY A 125 -1.41 5.96 -16.10
CA GLY A 125 -0.89 7.33 -16.24
C GLY A 125 -0.37 7.97 -14.94
N PHE A 126 -0.30 7.21 -13.84
CA PHE A 126 0.32 7.67 -12.60
C PHE A 126 1.83 7.58 -12.71
N GLN A 127 2.51 8.71 -12.50
CA GLN A 127 3.96 8.77 -12.57
C GLN A 127 4.64 8.51 -11.23
N LYS A 128 3.99 8.89 -10.12
CA LYS A 128 4.60 8.83 -8.80
C LYS A 128 3.67 8.30 -7.74
N ILE A 129 4.24 7.61 -6.75
CA ILE A 129 3.52 7.27 -5.52
C ILE A 129 3.12 8.56 -4.81
N GLN A 130 1.82 8.69 -4.54
CA GLN A 130 1.23 9.79 -3.80
C GLN A 130 0.92 9.35 -2.37
N ALA A 131 0.75 10.32 -1.47
CA ALA A 131 0.28 10.05 -0.12
C ALA A 131 -1.14 9.46 -0.13
N ASN A 132 -1.99 9.94 -1.05
CA ASN A 132 -3.39 9.56 -1.20
C ASN A 132 -3.75 9.55 -2.69
N GLY A 133 -4.80 8.82 -3.07
CA GLY A 133 -5.35 8.87 -4.44
C GLY A 133 -4.52 8.13 -5.48
N ASN A 134 -3.72 7.15 -5.06
CA ASN A 134 -3.02 6.23 -5.95
C ASN A 134 -4.00 5.38 -6.78
N CYS A 135 -3.57 4.91 -7.95
CA CYS A 135 -4.37 3.97 -8.74
C CYS A 135 -4.41 2.61 -8.05
N GLU A 136 -5.59 1.98 -8.04
CA GLU A 136 -5.81 0.67 -7.43
C GLU A 136 -5.61 -0.50 -8.42
N CYS A 137 -5.00 -0.25 -9.58
CA CYS A 137 -4.64 -1.32 -10.51
C CYS A 137 -3.52 -2.19 -9.92
N GLY A 138 -3.56 -3.50 -10.21
CA GLY A 138 -2.64 -4.47 -9.61
C GLY A 138 -1.16 -4.12 -9.75
N HIS A 139 -0.70 -3.62 -10.91
CA HIS A 139 0.69 -3.20 -11.08
C HIS A 139 1.08 -2.01 -10.18
N HIS A 140 0.22 -1.01 -10.05
CA HIS A 140 0.47 0.13 -9.17
C HIS A 140 0.50 -0.32 -7.71
N VAL A 141 -0.47 -1.13 -7.30
CA VAL A 141 -0.56 -1.70 -5.94
C VAL A 141 0.68 -2.54 -5.64
N ALA A 142 1.16 -3.36 -6.57
CA ALA A 142 2.37 -4.15 -6.40
C ALA A 142 3.62 -3.27 -6.25
N LEU A 143 3.78 -2.19 -7.03
CA LEU A 143 4.91 -1.26 -6.89
C LEU A 143 4.85 -0.48 -5.56
N VAL A 144 3.65 -0.13 -5.08
CA VAL A 144 3.48 0.44 -3.73
C VAL A 144 3.85 -0.57 -2.66
N GLY A 145 3.41 -1.83 -2.80
CA GLY A 145 3.76 -2.91 -1.88
C GLY A 145 5.26 -3.19 -1.82
N LEU A 146 5.95 -3.14 -2.98
CA LEU A 146 7.40 -3.22 -3.06
C LEU A 146 8.08 -2.08 -2.30
N ALA A 147 7.67 -0.83 -2.57
CA ALA A 147 8.21 0.34 -1.87
C ALA A 147 8.00 0.23 -0.35
N LYS A 148 6.82 -0.22 0.08
CA LYS A 148 6.51 -0.45 1.50
C LYS A 148 7.40 -1.53 2.11
N LEU A 149 7.51 -2.69 1.47
CA LEU A 149 8.33 -3.80 1.96
C LEU A 149 9.77 -3.34 2.19
N LEU A 150 10.37 -2.68 1.19
CA LEU A 150 11.76 -2.26 1.27
C LEU A 150 11.97 -1.12 2.27
N ALA A 151 11.06 -0.14 2.31
CA ALA A 151 11.11 0.92 3.32
C ALA A 151 11.01 0.35 4.74
N SER A 152 10.18 -0.67 4.96
CA SER A 152 10.04 -1.33 6.26
C SER A 152 11.31 -2.06 6.71
N LYS A 153 12.09 -2.56 5.75
CA LYS A 153 13.39 -3.21 5.96
C LYS A 153 14.55 -2.21 6.10
N GLY A 154 14.30 -0.90 5.90
CA GLY A 154 15.29 0.15 6.09
C GLY A 154 16.13 0.52 4.86
N TYR A 155 15.88 -0.08 3.70
CA TYR A 155 16.58 0.25 2.45
C TYR A 155 16.40 1.70 2.05
N ASP A 156 17.41 2.31 1.44
CA ASP A 156 17.39 3.72 1.03
C ASP A 156 16.56 3.98 -0.23
N LYS A 157 16.39 5.25 -0.62
CA LYS A 157 15.53 5.60 -1.76
C LYS A 157 16.09 5.10 -3.09
N ASP A 158 17.41 5.09 -3.25
CA ASP A 158 18.03 4.70 -4.52
C ASP A 158 17.90 3.20 -4.73
N GLU A 159 18.08 2.42 -3.66
CA GLU A 159 17.86 0.97 -3.64
C GLU A 159 16.40 0.62 -3.99
N ILE A 160 15.43 1.33 -3.39
CA ILE A 160 14.01 1.11 -3.65
C ILE A 160 13.65 1.45 -5.10
N GLN A 161 14.08 2.61 -5.59
CA GLN A 161 13.77 3.03 -6.97
C GLN A 161 14.37 2.05 -7.99
N LYS A 162 15.60 1.59 -7.76
CA LYS A 162 16.25 0.60 -8.63
C LYS A 162 15.42 -0.69 -8.73
N GLU A 163 14.89 -1.18 -7.63
CA GLU A 163 14.06 -2.38 -7.64
C GLU A 163 12.68 -2.13 -8.28
N ILE A 164 12.10 -0.94 -8.06
CA ILE A 164 10.88 -0.53 -8.78
C ILE A 164 11.11 -0.56 -10.29
N ASP A 165 12.26 -0.09 -10.78
CA ASP A 165 12.58 -0.09 -12.21
C ASP A 165 12.74 -1.51 -12.76
N VAL A 166 13.27 -2.46 -11.97
CA VAL A 166 13.28 -3.89 -12.33
C VAL A 166 11.85 -4.40 -12.54
N TRP A 167 10.97 -4.16 -11.58
CA TRP A 167 9.57 -4.61 -11.67
C TRP A 167 8.78 -3.90 -12.77
N LYS A 168 9.02 -2.61 -13.01
CA LYS A 168 8.47 -1.88 -14.16
C LYS A 168 8.85 -2.54 -15.47
N ASN A 169 10.10 -2.99 -15.63
CA ASN A 169 10.56 -3.71 -16.82
C ASN A 169 9.95 -5.12 -16.93
N ILE A 170 9.62 -5.77 -15.81
CA ILE A 170 8.89 -7.06 -15.84
C ILE A 170 7.44 -6.85 -16.29
N PHE A 171 6.78 -5.81 -15.79
CA PHE A 171 5.39 -5.49 -16.18
C PHE A 171 5.30 -4.94 -17.61
N TYR A 172 6.27 -4.11 -18.01
CA TYR A 172 6.31 -3.38 -19.28
C TYR A 172 7.74 -3.37 -19.86
N PRO A 173 8.21 -4.50 -20.43
CA PRO A 173 9.59 -4.66 -20.91
C PRO A 173 9.96 -3.79 -22.11
N ASN A 174 8.95 -3.25 -22.80
CA ASN A 174 9.13 -2.29 -23.90
C ASN A 174 8.87 -0.84 -23.45
N GLY A 175 8.83 -0.60 -22.13
CA GLY A 175 8.58 0.69 -21.53
C GLY A 175 7.15 1.23 -21.73
N VAL A 176 6.98 2.49 -21.34
CA VAL A 176 5.70 3.23 -21.40
C VAL A 176 5.21 3.49 -22.83
N ASP A 177 6.11 3.49 -23.82
CA ASP A 177 5.80 3.78 -25.22
C ASP A 177 5.12 2.61 -25.96
N SER A 178 5.09 1.44 -25.34
CA SER A 178 4.71 0.21 -26.04
C SER A 178 3.22 0.06 -26.33
N GLY A 179 2.36 0.97 -25.87
CA GLY A 179 0.96 1.10 -26.29
C GLY A 179 0.09 -0.17 -26.16
N ALA A 180 0.63 -1.23 -25.57
CA ALA A 180 0.05 -2.55 -25.55
C ALA A 180 -0.90 -2.63 -24.36
N GLY A 181 -2.14 -2.21 -24.61
CA GLY A 181 -3.24 -2.35 -23.69
C GLY A 181 -3.34 -1.17 -22.73
N ALA A 182 -3.85 -0.05 -23.23
CA ALA A 182 -4.67 0.80 -22.36
C ALA A 182 -5.72 -0.11 -21.72
N CYS A 183 -5.75 -0.18 -20.39
CA CYS A 183 -6.89 -0.71 -19.65
C CYS A 183 -8.05 0.27 -19.84
N GLY A 184 -8.63 0.28 -21.04
CA GLY A 184 -9.81 1.06 -21.42
C GLY A 184 -11.06 0.21 -21.33
#